data_AF-A0A2S6TTT4-F1
#
_entry.id   AF-A0A2S6TTT4-F1
#
_cell.length_a   1.000
_cell.length_b   1.000
_cell.length_c   1.000
_cell.angle_alpha   90.00
_cell.angle_beta   90.00
_cell.angle_gamma   90.00
#
_symmetry.space_group_name_H-M   'P 1'
#
loop_
_entity.id
_entity.type
_entity.pdbx_description
1 polymer ?
#
loop_
_entity_poly.entity_id
_entity_poly.type
_entity_poly.pdbx_seq_one_letter_code
_entity_poly.pdbx_strand_id
1 'polypeptide(L)' 'MDFLSIKKAEKLQNESQFDPGSMGPKVDAILKFLKNGGRRGIITDSKNITGTLTGVGGTQFYDP' A
#
# COMPACT_ATOMS: atom_id res chain seq x y z
N MET A 1 3.82 2.57 11.58
CA MET A 1 3.91 1.61 10.46
C MET A 1 2.55 0.99 10.34
N ASP A 2 1.96 1.11 9.16
CA ASP A 2 0.56 0.75 8.98
C ASP A 2 0.44 -0.48 8.10
N PHE A 3 -0.38 -1.44 8.54
CA PHE A 3 -0.70 -2.66 7.80
C PHE A 3 -2.13 -2.55 7.27
N LEU A 4 -2.28 -2.57 5.95
CA LEU A 4 -3.55 -2.58 5.25
C LEU A 4 -3.74 -3.90 4.51
N SER A 5 -4.85 -4.59 4.78
CA SER A 5 -5.29 -5.66 3.90
C SER A 5 -5.82 -5.09 2.58
N ILE A 6 -5.80 -5.87 1.50
CA ILE A 6 -6.42 -5.50 0.21
C ILE A 6 -7.84 -4.98 0.43
N LYS A 7 -8.66 -5.74 1.16
CA LYS A 7 -10.07 -5.40 1.41
C LYS A 7 -10.24 -4.04 2.09
N LYS A 8 -9.37 -3.70 3.04
CA LYS A 8 -9.41 -2.40 3.73
C LYS A 8 -8.96 -1.27 2.80
N ALA A 9 -7.90 -1.51 2.01
CA ALA A 9 -7.40 -0.55 1.05
C ALA A 9 -8.45 -0.23 -0.05
N GLU A 10 -9.15 -1.23 -0.57
CA GLU A 10 -10.25 -1.04 -1.52
C GLU A 10 -11.39 -0.21 -0.94
N LYS A 11 -11.79 -0.49 0.31
CA LYS A 11 -12.83 0.29 0.99
C LYS A 11 -12.44 1.76 1.11
N LEU A 12 -11.22 2.03 1.60
CA LEU A 12 -10.71 3.40 1.75
C LEU A 12 -10.59 4.13 0.40
N GLN A 13 -10.25 3.39 -0.65
CA GLN A 13 -10.19 3.93 -1.99
C GLN A 13 -11.57 4.31 -2.53
N ASN A 14 -12.59 3.46 -2.32
CA ASN A 14 -13.98 3.77 -2.69
C ASN A 14 -14.55 4.94 -1.89
N GLU A 15 -14.05 5.17 -0.68
CA GLU A 15 -14.38 6.31 0.19
C GLU A 15 -13.52 7.55 -0.12
N SER A 16 -12.75 7.55 -1.22
CA SER A 16 -11.90 8.66 -1.67
C SER A 16 -10.91 9.16 -0.60
N GLN A 17 -10.44 8.29 0.28
CA GLN A 17 -9.51 8.63 1.37
C GLN A 17 -8.05 8.83 0.90
N PHE A 18 -7.75 8.45 -0.34
CA PHE A 18 -6.42 8.63 -0.93
C PHE A 18 -6.43 9.78 -1.93
N ASP A 19 -5.51 10.72 -1.76
CA ASP A 19 -5.36 11.86 -2.67
C ASP A 19 -5.18 11.38 -4.12
N PRO A 20 -6.04 11.81 -5.07
CA PRO A 20 -6.03 11.28 -6.43
C PRO A 20 -4.82 11.73 -7.26
N GLY A 21 -4.15 12.81 -6.87
CA GLY A 21 -2.96 13.31 -7.54
C GLY A 21 -1.66 12.59 -7.14
N SER A 22 -1.69 11.78 -6.07
CA SER A 22 -0.48 11.21 -5.50
C SER A 22 -0.67 9.81 -4.93
N MET A 23 -1.42 9.66 -3.84
CA MET A 23 -1.52 8.39 -3.12
C MET A 23 -2.47 7.40 -3.80
N GLY A 24 -3.56 7.89 -4.39
CA GLY A 24 -4.55 7.08 -5.11
C GLY A 24 -3.94 6.18 -6.18
N PRO A 25 -3.19 6.74 -7.16
CA PRO A 25 -2.53 5.94 -8.19
C PRO A 25 -1.53 4.90 -7.64
N LYS A 26 -0.89 5.17 -6.49
CA LYS A 26 0.04 4.24 -5.85
C LYS A 26 -0.70 3.06 -5.21
N VAL A 27 -1.81 3.35 -4.53
CA VAL A 27 -2.68 2.31 -3.95
C VAL A 27 -3.29 1.46 -5.06
N ASP A 28 -3.78 2.07 -6.14
CA ASP A 28 -4.28 1.37 -7.33
C ASP A 28 -3.29 0.35 -7.89
N ALA A 29 -2.03 0.77 -8.07
CA ALA A 29 -0.98 -0.08 -8.59
C ALA A 29 -0.71 -1.28 -7.67
N ILE A 30 -0.66 -1.05 -6.35
CA ILE A 30 -0.46 -2.12 -5.37
C ILE A 30 -1.63 -3.09 -5.36
N LEU A 31 -2.87 -2.58 -5.35
CA LEU A 31 -4.06 -3.44 -5.36
C LEU A 31 -4.10 -4.33 -6.61
N LYS A 32 -3.77 -3.77 -7.78
CA LYS A 32 -3.64 -4.56 -9.02
C LYS A 32 -2.55 -5.63 -8.91
N PHE A 33 -1.38 -5.29 -8.37
CA PHE A 33 -0.30 -6.24 -8.17
C PHE A 33 -0.69 -7.39 -7.25
N LEU A 34 -1.30 -7.08 -6.10
CA LEU A 34 -1.69 -8.10 -5.12
C LEU A 34 -2.82 -9.00 -5.66
N LYS A 35 -3.84 -8.43 -6.33
CA LYS A 35 -4.92 -9.21 -6.99
C LYS A 35 -4.40 -10.18 -8.05
N ASN A 36 -3.26 -9.89 -8.66
CA ASN A 36 -2.61 -10.76 -9.65
C ASN A 36 -1.67 -11.80 -9.01
N GLY A 37 -1.79 -12.06 -7.70
CA GLY A 37 -0.99 -13.06 -6.97
C GLY A 37 0.28 -12.51 -6.31
N GLY A 38 0.47 -11.19 -6.30
CA GLY A 38 1.51 -10.55 -5.51
C GLY A 38 1.27 -10.76 -4.01
N ARG A 39 2.33 -11.02 -3.23
CA ARG A 39 2.20 -11.36 -1.80
C ARG A 39 2.18 -10.15 -0.88
N ARG A 40 2.94 -9.10 -1.22
CA ARG A 40 3.15 -7.92 -0.36
C ARG A 40 3.55 -6.71 -1.19
N GLY A 41 2.94 -5.57 -0.91
CA GLY A 41 3.26 -4.27 -1.49
C GLY A 41 3.65 -3.27 -0.41
N ILE A 42 4.54 -2.33 -0.72
CA ILE A 42 5.04 -1.33 0.23
C ILE A 42 5.07 0.04 -0.45
N ILE A 43 4.53 1.05 0.23
CA ILE A 43 4.74 2.47 -0.12
C ILE A 43 5.62 3.09 0.97
N THR A 44 6.77 3.63 0.55
CA THR A 44 7.72 4.34 1.42
C THR A 44 8.46 5.40 0.61
N ASP A 45 9.15 6.30 1.28
CA ASP A 45 10.09 7.21 0.63
C ASP A 45 11.46 6.55 0.45
N SER A 46 12.23 7.06 -0.52
CA SER A 46 13.51 6.45 -0.90
C SER A 46 14.55 6.44 0.22
N LYS A 47 14.50 7.39 1.17
CA LYS A 47 15.46 7.46 2.27
C LYS A 47 15.21 6.36 3.31
N ASN A 48 13.96 5.91 3.44
CA ASN A 48 13.53 4.94 4.43
C ASN A 48 13.41 3.50 3.90
N ILE A 49 13.86 3.22 2.67
CA ILE A 49 13.65 1.91 2.03
C ILE A 49 14.14 0.73 2.88
N THR A 50 15.35 0.82 3.42
CA THR A 50 15.95 -0.24 4.26
C THR A 50 15.19 -0.40 5.59
N GLY A 51 14.77 0.71 6.19
CA GLY A 51 13.95 0.70 7.40
C GLY A 51 12.61 0.03 7.15
N THR A 52 11.92 0.36 6.06
CA THR A 52 10.60 -0.19 5.77
C THR A 52 10.64 -1.69 5.45
N LEU A 53 11.70 -2.16 4.77
CA LEU A 53 11.91 -3.58 4.54
C LEU A 53 12.09 -4.37 5.84
N THR A 54 12.74 -3.76 6.84
CA THR A 54 12.98 -4.35 8.17
C THR A 54 11.86 -4.12 9.18
N GLY A 55 10.77 -3.45 8.77
CA GLY A 55 9.58 -3.24 9.62
C GLY A 55 9.54 -1.90 10.33
N VAL A 56 10.18 -0.86 9.78
CA VAL A 56 10.18 0.50 10.32
C VAL A 56 9.63 1.50 9.30
N GLY A 57 8.53 2.17 9.66
CA GLY A 57 7.89 3.19 8.81
C GLY A 57 7.15 2.62 7.59
N GLY A 58 6.59 3.52 6.77
CA GLY A 58 5.83 3.18 5.56
C GLY A 58 4.46 2.53 5.80
N THR A 59 3.77 2.29 4.68
CA THR A 59 2.49 1.58 4.62
C THR A 59 2.69 0.26 3.88
N GLN A 60 2.26 -0.84 4.50
CA GLN A 60 2.37 -2.17 3.93
C GLN A 60 1.00 -2.74 3.61
N PHE A 61 0.93 -3.32 2.42
CA PHE A 61 -0.26 -3.91 1.85
C PHE A 61 -0.03 -5.41 1.71
N TYR A 62 -1.02 -6.20 2.14
CA TYR A 62 -0.95 -7.65 2.09
C TYR A 62 -2.30 -8.24 1.70
N ASP A 63 -2.26 -9.43 1.08
CA ASP A 63 -3.42 -10.30 0.94
C ASP A 63 -3.37 -11.35 2.05
N PRO A 64 -4.37 -11.45 2.95
CA PRO A 64 -4.42 -12.50 3.96
C PRO A 64 -4.55 -13.92 3.37
#